data_AF-A0A7I8E0Y5-F1
#
_entry.id   AF-A0A7I8E0Y5-F1
#
_cell.length_a   1.000
_cell.length_b   1.000
_cell.length_c   1.000
_cell.angle_alpha   90.00
_cell.angle_beta   90.00
_cell.angle_gamma   90.00
#
_symmetry.space_group_name_H-M   'P 1'
#
loop_
_entity.id
_entity.type
_entity.pdbx_description
1 polymer ?
#
loop_
_entity_poly.entity_id
_entity_poly.type
_entity_poly.pdbx_seq_one_letter_code
_entity_poly.pdbx_strand_id
1 'polypeptide(L)' 'MFDYMGDDEIICKAIEKAIPKKPLTVFADSITLDGSIVGRTALVCPSCNSFLLERQNYCTKCGQVLDWKEIKGDY' A
#
# COMPACT_ATOMS: atom_id res chain seq x y z
N MET A 1 -23.70 21.54 3.07
CA MET A 1 -24.42 20.27 2.83
C MET A 1 -23.42 19.19 3.16
N PHE A 2 -23.51 18.60 4.36
CA PHE A 2 -22.67 17.45 4.70
C PHE A 2 -23.36 16.25 4.06
N ASP A 3 -22.75 15.69 3.02
CA ASP A 3 -23.18 14.41 2.48
C ASP A 3 -23.04 13.39 3.61
N TYR A 4 -24.15 13.10 4.27
CA TYR A 4 -24.29 11.95 5.15
C TYR A 4 -24.16 10.71 4.25
N MET A 5 -22.93 10.30 3.98
CA MET A 5 -22.65 8.91 3.62
C MET A 5 -23.38 8.08 4.68
N GLY A 6 -24.33 7.26 4.24
CA GLY A 6 -25.12 6.43 5.15
C GLY A 6 -24.16 5.64 6.04
N ASP A 7 -24.49 5.50 7.32
CA ASP A 7 -23.64 4.80 8.29
C ASP A 7 -23.23 3.41 7.76
N ASP A 8 -24.09 2.79 6.94
CA ASP A 8 -23.83 1.56 6.21
C ASP A 8 -22.61 1.63 5.29
N GLU A 9 -22.44 2.69 4.49
CA GLU A 9 -21.32 2.83 3.56
C GLU A 9 -20.00 2.99 4.34
N ILE A 10 -20.04 3.77 5.44
CA ILE A 10 -18.88 3.99 6.31
C ILE A 10 -18.48 2.67 6.98
N ILE A 11 -19.44 1.93 7.51
CA ILE A 11 -19.23 0.61 8.13
C ILE A 11 -18.66 -0.38 7.10
N CYS A 12 -19.22 -0.44 5.89
CA CYS A 12 -18.72 -1.32 4.83
C CYS A 12 -17.25 -1.02 4.51
N LYS A 13 -16.91 0.26 4.27
CA LYS A 13 -15.53 0.67 3.97
C LYS A 13 -14.56 0.35 5.11
N ALA A 14 -15.00 0.47 6.36
CA ALA A 14 -14.17 0.13 7.52
C ALA A 14 -13.90 -1.37 7.60
N ILE A 15 -14.93 -2.20 7.39
CA ILE A 15 -14.82 -3.67 7.36
C ILE A 15 -13.88 -4.11 6.22
N GLU A 16 -14.05 -3.55 5.02
CA GLU A 16 -13.20 -3.88 3.86
C GLU A 16 -11.71 -3.58 4.10
N LYS A 17 -11.40 -2.47 4.78
CA LYS A 17 -10.02 -2.10 5.14
C LYS A 17 -9.43 -2.97 6.24
N ALA A 18 -10.27 -3.55 7.10
CA ALA A 18 -9.84 -4.43 8.17
C ALA A 18 -9.40 -5.82 7.67
N ILE A 19 -9.89 -6.24 6.50
CA ILE A 19 -9.45 -7.49 5.85
C ILE A 19 -7.99 -7.30 5.38
N PRO A 20 -7.02 -8.07 5.91
CA PRO A 20 -5.61 -7.93 5.54
C PRO A 20 -5.38 -8.18 4.05
N LYS A 21 -4.66 -7.28 3.38
CA LYS A 21 -4.28 -7.42 1.96
C LYS A 21 -2.78 -7.40 1.81
N LYS A 22 -2.27 -8.21 0.89
CA LYS A 22 -0.83 -8.25 0.60
C LYS A 22 -0.39 -6.97 -0.11
N PRO A 23 0.73 -6.35 0.30
CA PRO A 23 1.39 -5.28 -0.44
C PRO A 23 1.64 -5.64 -1.90
N LEU A 24 1.59 -4.65 -2.78
CA LEU A 24 1.96 -4.80 -4.18
C LEU A 24 3.42 -4.43 -4.38
N THR A 25 4.13 -5.27 -5.11
CA THR A 25 5.50 -4.99 -5.56
C THR A 25 5.46 -4.23 -6.87
N VAL A 26 6.08 -3.06 -6.93
CA VAL A 26 6.23 -2.26 -8.14
C VAL A 26 7.69 -2.08 -8.49
N PHE A 27 7.98 -2.10 -9.78
CA PHE A 27 9.31 -1.83 -10.33
C PHE A 27 9.35 -0.40 -10.83
N ALA A 28 10.31 0.36 -10.36
CA ALA A 28 10.57 1.72 -10.82
C ALA A 28 12.02 1.83 -11.27
N ASP A 29 12.21 2.10 -12.56
CA ASP A 29 13.52 2.43 -13.10
C ASP A 29 13.85 3.88 -12.74
N SER A 30 14.99 4.08 -12.09
CA SER A 30 15.52 5.40 -11.80
C SER A 30 16.79 5.63 -12.61
N ILE A 31 16.86 6.77 -13.30
CA ILE A 31 18.07 7.18 -14.02
C ILE A 31 18.96 7.93 -13.03
N THR A 32 20.19 7.46 -12.88
CA THR A 32 21.20 8.14 -12.03
C THR A 32 21.83 9.30 -12.78
N LEU A 33 22.54 10.17 -12.06
CA LEU A 33 23.20 11.36 -12.63
C LEU A 33 24.25 10.99 -13.71
N ASP A 34 24.83 9.81 -13.64
CA ASP A 34 25.77 9.25 -14.60
C ASP A 34 25.09 8.55 -15.81
N GLY A 35 23.76 8.53 -15.86
CA GLY A 35 22.98 7.96 -16.96
C GLY A 35 22.74 6.44 -16.84
N SER A 36 23.15 5.81 -15.75
CA SER A 36 22.84 4.39 -15.49
C SER A 36 21.37 4.21 -15.09
N ILE A 37 20.78 3.07 -15.51
CA ILE A 37 19.44 2.67 -15.11
C ILE A 37 19.56 1.77 -13.88
N VAL A 38 18.95 2.19 -12.77
CA VAL A 38 18.85 1.39 -11.55
C VAL A 38 17.39 0.98 -11.37
N GLY A 39 17.12 -0.31 -11.52
CA GLY A 39 15.83 -0.89 -11.17
C GLY A 39 15.68 -0.92 -9.65
N ARG A 40 14.67 -0.22 -9.12
CA ARG A 40 14.29 -0.29 -7.71
C ARG A 40 12.94 -0.97 -7.57
N THR A 41 12.90 -1.93 -6.67
CA THR A 41 11.66 -2.55 -6.23
C THR A 41 11.12 -1.77 -5.05
N ALA A 42 9.88 -1.30 -5.15
CA ALA A 42 9.18 -0.64 -4.05
C ALA A 42 7.91 -1.43 -3.70
N LEU A 43 7.47 -1.31 -2.45
CA LEU A 43 6.20 -1.86 -2.00
C LEU A 43 5.18 -0.74 -1.87
N VAL A 44 3.96 -0.97 -2.36
CA VAL A 44 2.87 -0.01 -2.30
C VAL A 44 1.61 -0.63 -1.70
N CYS A 45 0.77 0.22 -1.10
CA CYS A 45 -0.51 -0.19 -0.57
C CYS A 45 -1.43 -0.70 -1.69
N PRO A 46 -2.07 -1.87 -1.55
CA PRO A 46 -2.95 -2.42 -2.57
C PRO A 46 -4.25 -1.64 -2.75
N SER A 47 -4.63 -0.80 -1.77
CA SER A 47 -5.90 -0.06 -1.79
C SER A 47 -5.77 1.39 -2.21
N CYS A 48 -4.59 2.01 -2.09
CA CYS A 48 -4.41 3.43 -2.42
C CYS A 48 -3.07 3.76 -3.11
N ASN A 49 -2.28 2.74 -3.44
CA ASN A 49 -1.01 2.85 -4.17
C ASN A 49 0.06 3.75 -3.52
N SER A 50 -0.16 4.16 -2.26
CA SER A 50 0.85 4.91 -1.50
C SER A 50 2.04 4.00 -1.18
N PHE A 51 3.25 4.56 -1.25
CA PHE A 51 4.47 3.87 -0.86
C PHE A 51 4.42 3.40 0.58
N LEU A 52 4.88 2.17 0.80
CA LEU A 52 5.05 1.56 2.11
C LEU A 52 6.54 1.60 2.44
N LEU A 53 6.87 2.22 3.57
CA LEU A 53 8.25 2.41 3.98
C LEU A 53 8.80 1.20 4.73
N GLU A 54 7.95 0.51 5.50
CA GLU A 54 8.34 -0.59 6.39
C GLU A 54 7.28 -1.69 6.41
N ARG A 55 7.55 -2.80 7.13
CA ARG A 55 6.58 -3.87 7.44
C ARG A 55 5.50 -3.43 8.44
N GLN A 56 4.90 -2.27 8.20
CA GLN A 56 3.86 -1.65 9.00
C GLN A 56 2.56 -2.49 8.96
N ASN A 57 1.85 -2.60 10.08
CA ASN A 57 0.63 -3.42 10.17
C ASN A 57 -0.52 -2.90 9.29
N TYR A 58 -0.54 -1.60 8.98
CA TYR A 58 -1.54 -0.97 8.14
C TYR A 58 -0.96 0.20 7.34
N CYS A 59 -1.63 0.58 6.25
CA CYS A 59 -1.28 1.74 5.46
C CYS A 59 -1.60 3.03 6.22
N THR A 60 -0.59 3.86 6.47
CA THR A 60 -0.73 5.15 7.17
C THR A 60 -1.50 6.21 6.38
N LYS A 61 -1.77 5.95 5.09
CA LYS A 61 -2.54 6.86 4.22
C LYS A 61 -4.03 6.54 4.18
N CYS A 62 -4.41 5.27 4.09
CA CYS A 62 -5.81 4.89 3.90
C CYS A 62 -6.39 3.97 4.99
N GLY A 63 -5.56 3.45 5.89
CA GLY A 63 -5.95 2.55 6.99
C GLY A 63 -6.09 1.08 6.61
N GLN A 64 -5.75 0.68 5.38
CA GLN A 64 -5.79 -0.73 4.95
C GLN A 64 -4.84 -1.58 5.80
N VAL A 65 -5.33 -2.64 6.44
CA VAL A 65 -4.49 -3.63 7.12
C VAL A 65 -3.67 -4.41 6.10
N LEU A 66 -2.38 -4.62 6.39
CA LEU A 66 -1.41 -5.21 5.49
C LEU A 66 -1.00 -6.61 5.96
N ASP A 67 -0.98 -7.55 5.02
CA ASP A 67 -0.46 -8.91 5.24
C ASP A 67 0.93 -9.05 4.63
N TRP A 68 1.93 -9.29 5.48
CA TRP A 68 3.33 -9.46 5.08
C TRP A 68 3.73 -10.92 4.94
N LYS A 69 2.80 -11.87 5.14
CA LYS A 69 3.07 -13.28 4.92
C LYS A 69 3.49 -13.48 3.47
N GLU A 70 4.64 -14.14 3.31
CA GLU A 70 5.22 -14.53 2.01
C GLU A 70 5.88 -13.42 1.18
N ILE A 71 6.15 -12.24 1.73
CA ILE A 71 7.13 -11.32 1.10
C ILE A 71 8.52 -11.79 1.53
N LYS A 72 9.05 -12.79 0.82
CA LYS A 72 10.48 -13.14 0.86
C LYS A 72 11.23 -11.98 0.21
N GLY A 73 11.80 -11.12 1.05
CA GLY A 73 12.86 -10.25 0.59
C GLY A 73 14.13 -11.09 0.59
N ASP A 74 14.68 -11.36 -0.58
CA ASP A 74 16.10 -11.65 -0.70
C ASP A 74 16.81 -10.31 -0.43
N TYR A 75 17.18 -10.06 0.83
CA TYR A 75 17.95 -8.89 1.25
C TYR A 75 19.43 -9.24 1.42
#